data_AF-A0A845ZTB2-F1
#
_entry.id   AF-A0A845ZTB2-F1
#
_cell.length_a   1.000
_cell.length_b   1.000
_cell.length_c   1.000
_cell.angle_alpha   90.00
_cell.angle_beta   90.00
_cell.angle_gamma   90.00
#
_symmetry.space_group_name_H-M   'P 1'
#
loop_
_entity.id
_entity.type
_entity.pdbx_description
1 polymer ?
#
loop_
_entity_poly.entity_id
_entity_poly.type
_entity_poly.pdbx_seq_one_letter_code
_entity_poly.pdbx_strand_id
1 'polypeptide(L)' 'MLKAAELWAEVRKKGKPTADPKALDGDVILAAQAILVTNYGYEVTVATNNTKHLSLFVDAREWQEI' A
#
# COMPACT_ATOMS: atom_id res chain seq x y z
N MET A 1 1.05 -10.13 8.13
CA MET A 1 -0.33 -9.61 8.18
C MET A 1 -0.53 -8.43 9.13
N LEU A 2 0.18 -8.35 10.27
CA LEU A 2 0.05 -7.23 11.23
C LEU A 2 0.16 -5.85 10.55
N LYS A 3 1.21 -5.63 9.75
CA LYS A 3 1.43 -4.34 9.07
C LYS A 3 0.27 -3.93 8.16
N ALA A 4 -0.35 -4.88 7.46
CA ALA A 4 -1.52 -4.60 6.61
C ALA A 4 -2.74 -4.15 7.44
N ALA A 5 -2.96 -4.77 8.61
CA ALA A 5 -4.04 -4.37 9.51
C ALA A 5 -3.81 -2.98 10.11
N GLU A 6 -2.56 -2.63 10.43
CA GLU A 6 -2.18 -1.28 10.88
C GLU A 6 -2.48 -0.23 9.81
N LEU A 7 -2.04 -0.47 8.58
CA LEU A 7 -2.28 0.43 7.44
C LEU A 7 -3.78 0.60 7.17
N TRP A 8 -4.54 -0.50 7.17
CA TRP A 8 -5.99 -0.49 6.99
C TRP A 8 -6.71 0.36 8.04
N ALA A 9 -6.33 0.22 9.32
CA ALA A 9 -6.89 1.03 10.39
C ALA A 9 -6.50 2.50 10.27
N GLU A 10 -5.25 2.80 9.90
CA GLU A 10 -4.72 4.15 9.78
C GLU A 10 -5.45 4.95 8.69
N VAL A 11 -5.61 4.40 7.48
CA VAL A 11 -6.25 5.15 6.38
C VAL A 11 -7.73 5.41 6.61
N ARG A 12 -8.41 4.50 7.31
CA ARG A 12 -9.80 4.71 7.73
C ARG A 12 -9.91 5.81 8.78
N LYS A 13 -9.01 5.83 9.77
CA LYS A 13 -8.93 6.92 10.75
C LYS A 13 -8.67 8.27 10.09
N LYS A 14 -7.91 8.29 9.00
CA LYS A 14 -7.63 9.49 8.19
C LYS A 14 -8.75 9.87 7.21
N GLY A 15 -9.86 9.13 7.17
CA GLY A 15 -10.98 9.39 6.25
C GLY A 15 -10.67 9.11 4.78
N LYS A 16 -9.65 8.29 4.50
CA LYS A 16 -9.21 7.91 3.14
C LYS A 16 -9.26 6.38 2.93
N PRO A 17 -10.43 5.72 3.10
CA PRO A 17 -10.52 4.29 2.86
C PRO A 17 -10.18 3.97 1.40
N THR A 18 -9.31 2.98 1.18
CA THR A 18 -8.90 2.49 -0.14
C THR A 18 -9.80 1.36 -0.66
N ALA A 19 -10.60 0.75 0.21
CA ALA A 19 -11.60 -0.26 -0.12
C ALA A 19 -12.88 -0.15 0.74
N ASP A 20 -13.93 -0.86 0.34
CA ASP A 20 -15.17 -1.00 1.11
C ASP A 20 -14.91 -1.60 2.52
N PRO A 21 -15.65 -1.20 3.57
CA PRO A 21 -15.48 -1.75 4.92
C PRO A 21 -15.59 -3.28 5.03
N LYS A 22 -16.35 -3.92 4.14
CA LYS A 22 -16.55 -5.38 4.10
C LYS A 22 -15.61 -6.07 3.13
N ALA A 23 -14.85 -5.33 2.32
CA ALA A 23 -13.91 -5.87 1.36
C ALA A 23 -12.53 -6.10 1.99
N LEU A 24 -11.84 -7.13 1.50
CA LEU A 24 -10.41 -7.26 1.71
C LEU A 24 -9.71 -6.20 0.86
N ASP A 25 -8.84 -5.43 1.50
CA ASP A 25 -8.14 -4.33 0.85
C ASP A 25 -6.80 -4.84 0.31
N GLY A 26 -6.71 -5.01 -1.01
CA GLY A 26 -5.49 -5.49 -1.67
C GLY A 26 -4.37 -4.45 -1.66
N ASP A 27 -4.70 -3.16 -1.68
CA ASP A 27 -3.72 -2.07 -1.73
C ASP A 27 -2.93 -2.03 -0.43
N VAL A 28 -3.60 -2.13 0.73
CA VAL A 28 -2.92 -2.17 2.04
C VAL A 28 -2.11 -3.44 2.25
N ILE A 29 -2.53 -4.58 1.69
CA ILE A 29 -1.77 -5.83 1.77
C ILE A 29 -0.49 -5.71 0.96
N LEU A 30 -0.59 -5.28 -0.31
CA LEU A 30 0.57 -5.11 -1.19
C LEU A 30 1.55 -4.07 -0.62
N ALA A 31 1.04 -2.91 -0.19
CA ALA A 31 1.85 -1.88 0.43
C ALA A 31 2.56 -2.39 1.69
N ALA A 32 1.87 -3.16 2.54
CA ALA A 32 2.50 -3.75 3.72
C ALA A 32 3.63 -4.72 3.36
N GLN A 33 3.47 -5.53 2.32
CA GLN A 33 4.55 -6.42 1.87
C GLN A 33 5.74 -5.61 1.36
N ALA A 34 5.51 -4.60 0.53
CA ALA A 34 6.57 -3.72 0.03
C ALA A 34 7.36 -3.06 1.17
N ILE A 35 6.67 -2.49 2.19
CA ILE A 35 7.33 -1.92 3.37
C ILE A 35 8.16 -2.97 4.11
N LEU A 36 7.63 -4.18 4.31
CA LEU A 36 8.38 -5.24 4.99
C LEU A 36 9.64 -5.63 4.22
N VAL A 37 9.60 -5.61 2.89
CA VAL A 37 10.77 -5.85 2.04
C VAL A 37 11.81 -4.73 2.23
N THR A 38 11.39 -3.46 2.31
CA THR A 38 12.33 -2.35 2.55
C THR A 38 13.09 -2.47 3.88
N ASN A 39 12.49 -3.08 4.89
CA ASN A 39 13.13 -3.30 6.19
C ASN A 39 14.32 -4.28 6.12
N TYR A 40 14.43 -5.07 5.05
CA TYR A 40 15.61 -5.91 4.79
C TYR A 40 16.73 -5.15 4.07
N GLY A 41 16.58 -3.84 3.84
CA GLY A 41 17.59 -2.98 3.21
C GLY A 41 17.47 -2.87 1.69
N TYR A 42 16.36 -3.32 1.10
CA TYR A 42 16.09 -3.17 -0.32
C TYR A 42 15.40 -1.85 -0.64
N GLU A 43 15.75 -1.26 -1.78
CA GLU A 43 14.94 -0.23 -2.42
C GLU A 43 13.78 -0.90 -3.16
N VAL A 44 12.54 -0.49 -2.86
CA VAL A 44 11.32 -1.13 -3.38
C VAL A 44 10.40 -0.07 -3.98
N THR A 45 10.06 -0.25 -5.26
CA THR A 45 9.05 0.54 -5.96
C THR A 45 7.92 -0.39 -6.43
N VAL A 46 6.67 0.02 -6.24
CA VAL A 46 5.50 -0.71 -6.73
C VAL A 46 5.08 -0.15 -8.09
N ALA A 47 5.30 -0.94 -9.15
CA ALA A 47 4.81 -0.66 -10.50
C ALA A 47 3.30 -0.93 -10.58
N THR A 48 2.47 0.07 -10.87
CA THR A 48 1.01 -0.06 -10.84
C THR A 48 0.32 1.02 -11.66
N ASN A 49 -0.89 0.75 -12.14
CA ASN A 49 -1.80 1.78 -12.67
C ASN A 49 -2.71 2.39 -11.58
N ASN A 50 -2.66 1.88 -10.35
CA ASN A 50 -3.40 2.40 -9.19
C ASN A 50 -2.48 3.20 -8.25
N THR A 51 -1.73 4.13 -8.82
CA THR A 51 -0.80 5.00 -8.09
C THR A 51 -1.53 5.79 -6.99
N LYS A 52 -2.73 6.29 -7.28
CA LYS A 52 -3.56 7.06 -6.34
C LYS A 52 -3.73 6.40 -4.96
N HIS A 53 -3.94 5.08 -4.91
CA HIS A 53 -4.12 4.38 -3.63
C HIS A 53 -2.77 4.00 -3.01
N LEU A 54 -1.86 3.44 -3.80
CA LEU A 54 -0.62 2.85 -3.29
C LEU A 54 0.42 3.91 -2.88
N SER A 55 0.43 5.09 -3.52
CA SER A 55 1.29 6.22 -3.14
C SER A 55 0.94 6.81 -1.76
N LEU A 56 -0.17 6.40 -1.13
CA LEU A 56 -0.46 6.73 0.26
C LEU A 56 0.49 6.03 1.25
N PHE A 57 1.15 4.96 0.83
CA PHE A 57 1.89 4.06 1.71
C PHE A 57 3.34 3.83 1.30
N VAL A 58 3.61 3.77 0.00
CA VAL A 58 4.89 3.32 -0.58
C VAL A 58 5.23 4.13 -1.83
N ASP A 59 6.48 4.03 -2.30
CA ASP A 59 6.83 4.52 -3.64
C ASP A 59 6.08 3.66 -4.67
N ALA A 60 5.09 4.28 -5.32
CA ALA A 60 4.26 3.66 -6.34
C ALA A 60 4.28 4.54 -7.58
N ARG A 61 4.58 3.94 -8.72
CA ARG A 61 4.73 4.64 -10.01
C ARG A 61 3.98 3.92 -11.10
N GLU A 62 3.61 4.67 -12.14
CA GLU A 62 3.05 4.09 -13.35
C GLU A 62 4.04 3.07 -13.91
N TRP A 63 3.55 1.89 -14.29
CA TRP A 63 4.44 0.78 -14.67
C TRP A 63 5.26 1.08 -15.93
N GLN A 64 4.81 2.03 -16.76
CA GLN A 64 5.52 2.50 -17.95
C GLN A 64 6.64 3.50 -17.65
N GLU A 65 6.74 3.99 -16.41
CA GLU A 65 7.75 4.98 -15.98
C GLU A 65 8.93 4.35 -15.22
N ILE A 66 9.01 3.02 -15.18
CA ILE A 66 10.07 2.24 -14.53
C ILE A 66 10.97 1.57 -15.56
#